data_AF-A0A3P7DSX2-F1
#
_entry.id   AF-A0A3P7DSX2-F1
#
_cell.length_a   1.000
_cell.length_b   1.000
_cell.length_c   1.000
_cell.angle_alpha   90.00
_cell.angle_beta   90.00
_cell.angle_gamma   90.00
#
_symmetry.space_group_name_H-M   'P 1'
#
loop_
_entity.id
_entity.type
_entity.pdbx_description
1 polymer ?
#
loop_
_entity_poly.entity_id
_entity_poly.type
_entity_poly.pdbx_seq_one_letter_code
_entity_poly.pdbx_strand_id
1 'polypeptide(L)'
;MHVNTNGLLEKCKVFLRKSFDTVCSENKELRNSCLMFVHAFASSEWTIVKDLFVNEIGNNKEIFPLTPLLWSIIHDIDSLHFAVSYLGTLFPSTSACSNDFQEIFIEIFNKNRSGSIELHETLLSQTLNCFFVRLELHMGSEKDVEAQSKLLQQIGLIINNRTHLDGLCLIRKKLEYCPSLLPGLYLYIIQSPYNDELLKLLTQLDSVDGNLIWYKTLIMAAVLNKSSNYIETLKHMEKIAQNFEFLDSFKCKARLCAALLLTDRPEGSTYFIALLHDLVQYFDSENITVLKETLIDMLTFNTCYSDPIKCKYRTTFLWQQRLFCQLVPIYVQYFNDLSKESRNKRIILYPLLSPLFALAASSTVVMNDKYVELLPILCAALDTSGLDLCSEGQIITGLAALLKNATAEQLGNDFLLKVLPRLQHYLENSSNMMVHLAALECLKLIAQRWSSEILLPFYGPIVRSLTKISGSQKRIIRIAVANVRNLCN
;
A
#
# COMPACT_ATOMS: atom_id res chain seq x y z
N MET A 1 3.48 -29.69 -46.37
CA MET A 1 3.18 -28.75 -45.26
C MET A 1 2.04 -29.21 -44.36
N HIS A 2 0.89 -29.70 -44.88
CA HIS A 2 -0.26 -30.12 -44.06
C HIS A 2 -0.03 -31.28 -43.06
N VAL A 3 0.92 -32.19 -43.33
CA VAL A 3 1.19 -33.32 -42.42
C VAL A 3 1.82 -32.85 -41.10
N ASN A 4 2.65 -31.80 -41.14
CA ASN A 4 3.27 -31.23 -39.93
C ASN A 4 2.27 -30.43 -39.09
N THR A 5 1.30 -29.74 -39.70
CA THR A 5 0.28 -28.98 -38.97
C THR A 5 -0.66 -29.91 -38.22
N ASN A 6 -1.08 -31.02 -38.82
CA ASN A 6 -1.93 -32.00 -38.14
C ASN A 6 -1.21 -32.64 -36.95
N GLY A 7 0.07 -33.01 -37.11
CA GLY A 7 0.86 -33.57 -36.01
C GLY A 7 1.08 -32.57 -34.85
N LEU A 8 1.21 -31.28 -35.16
CA LEU A 8 1.30 -30.22 -34.13
C LEU A 8 -0.05 -30.03 -33.42
N LEU A 9 -1.15 -29.99 -34.16
CA LEU A 9 -2.48 -29.84 -33.59
C LEU A 9 -2.82 -30.98 -32.62
N GLU A 10 -2.51 -32.23 -32.99
CA GLU A 10 -2.71 -33.37 -32.09
C GLU A 10 -1.86 -33.26 -30.81
N LYS A 11 -0.62 -32.77 -30.90
CA LYS A 11 0.19 -32.47 -29.71
C LYS A 11 -0.43 -31.38 -28.84
N CYS A 12 -0.99 -30.33 -29.43
CA CYS A 12 -1.71 -29.28 -28.70
C CYS A 12 -2.95 -29.84 -27.98
N LYS A 13 -3.73 -30.71 -28.63
CA LYS A 13 -4.88 -31.39 -27.98
C LYS A 13 -4.44 -32.25 -26.79
N VAL A 14 -3.36 -33.03 -26.95
CA VAL A 14 -2.79 -33.84 -25.85
C VAL A 14 -2.31 -32.95 -24.71
N PHE A 15 -1.64 -31.84 -25.01
CA PHE A 15 -1.18 -30.90 -23.99
C PHE A 15 -2.35 -30.21 -23.28
N LEU A 16 -3.41 -29.84 -24.01
CA LEU A 16 -4.62 -29.29 -23.42
C LEU A 16 -5.24 -30.27 -22.42
N ARG A 17 -5.41 -31.55 -22.79
CA ARG A 17 -5.92 -32.59 -21.88
C ARG A 17 -5.05 -32.71 -20.62
N LYS A 18 -3.73 -32.75 -20.77
CA LYS A 18 -2.80 -32.76 -19.62
C LYS A 18 -2.88 -31.51 -18.74
N SER A 19 -3.33 -30.39 -19.30
CA SER A 19 -3.47 -29.14 -18.54
C SER A 19 -4.61 -29.22 -17.51
N PHE A 20 -5.59 -30.10 -17.70
CA PHE A 20 -6.64 -30.38 -16.71
C PHE A 20 -6.07 -30.93 -15.40
N ASP A 21 -5.07 -31.82 -15.48
CA ASP A 21 -4.38 -32.33 -14.29
C ASP A 21 -3.38 -31.31 -13.72
N THR A 22 -2.70 -30.59 -14.62
CA THR A 22 -1.56 -29.72 -14.25
C THR A 22 -2.01 -28.39 -13.64
N VAL A 23 -3.23 -27.92 -13.89
CA VAL A 23 -3.70 -26.63 -13.35
C VAL A 23 -3.75 -26.60 -11.83
N CYS A 24 -3.91 -27.77 -11.20
CA CYS A 24 -3.88 -27.94 -9.75
C CYS A 24 -2.44 -28.06 -9.18
N SER A 25 -1.41 -27.92 -10.01
CA SER A 25 -0.02 -28.01 -9.57
C SER A 25 0.33 -26.88 -8.58
N GLU A 26 1.05 -27.24 -7.52
CA GLU A 26 1.69 -26.29 -6.62
C GLU A 26 2.82 -25.49 -7.29
N ASN A 27 3.32 -25.95 -8.45
CA ASN A 27 4.30 -25.21 -9.23
C ASN A 27 3.60 -24.07 -10.02
N LYS A 28 3.69 -22.85 -9.47
CA LYS A 28 3.12 -21.63 -10.04
C LYS A 28 3.60 -21.32 -11.46
N GLU A 29 4.88 -21.54 -11.77
CA GLU A 29 5.43 -21.27 -13.11
C GLU A 29 4.85 -22.22 -14.15
N LEU A 30 4.77 -23.52 -13.82
CA LEU A 30 4.16 -24.52 -14.69
C LEU A 30 2.67 -24.25 -14.90
N ARG A 31 1.93 -23.99 -13.81
CA ARG A 31 0.51 -23.63 -13.85
C ARG A 31 0.26 -22.43 -14.75
N ASN A 32 1.00 -21.34 -14.56
CA ASN A 32 0.85 -20.12 -15.36
C ASN A 32 1.18 -20.37 -16.84
N SER A 33 2.22 -21.16 -17.13
CA SER A 33 2.56 -21.56 -18.51
C SER A 33 1.44 -22.38 -19.17
N CYS A 34 0.82 -23.30 -18.44
CA CYS A 34 -0.34 -24.04 -18.93
C CYS A 34 -1.52 -23.11 -19.22
N LEU A 35 -1.88 -22.22 -18.29
CA LEU A 35 -2.98 -21.26 -18.47
C LEU A 35 -2.74 -20.29 -19.63
N MET A 36 -1.48 -19.91 -19.89
CA MET A 36 -1.09 -19.14 -21.07
C MET A 36 -1.29 -19.93 -22.37
N PHE A 37 -0.85 -21.20 -22.40
CA PHE A 37 -1.08 -22.07 -23.53
C PHE A 37 -2.58 -22.23 -23.83
N VAL A 38 -3.40 -22.48 -22.81
CA VAL A 38 -4.85 -22.67 -22.97
C VAL A 38 -5.49 -21.43 -23.58
N HIS A 39 -5.13 -20.24 -23.13
CA HIS A 39 -5.61 -18.99 -23.69
C HIS A 39 -5.22 -18.83 -25.18
N ALA A 40 -3.93 -19.02 -25.49
CA ALA A 40 -3.44 -18.89 -26.86
C ALA A 40 -4.07 -19.92 -27.81
N PHE A 41 -4.27 -21.15 -27.33
CA PHE A 41 -4.89 -22.21 -28.11
C PHE A 41 -6.37 -21.95 -28.32
N ALA A 42 -7.09 -21.47 -27.29
CA ALA A 42 -8.49 -21.07 -27.41
C ALA A 42 -8.64 -19.95 -28.45
N SER A 43 -7.81 -18.90 -28.35
CA SER A 43 -7.84 -17.76 -29.28
C SER A 43 -7.54 -18.14 -30.73
N SER A 44 -6.83 -19.25 -30.96
CA SER A 44 -6.46 -19.70 -32.31
C SER A 44 -7.41 -20.77 -32.87
N GLU A 45 -7.91 -21.66 -32.02
CA GLU A 45 -8.60 -22.90 -32.40
C GLU A 45 -9.85 -23.14 -31.51
N TRP A 46 -10.68 -22.10 -31.36
CA TRP A 46 -11.78 -22.07 -30.39
C TRP A 46 -12.71 -23.28 -30.47
N THR A 47 -13.16 -23.68 -31.67
CA THR A 47 -14.06 -24.82 -31.85
C THR A 47 -13.47 -26.11 -31.27
N ILE A 48 -12.18 -26.36 -31.50
CA ILE A 48 -11.48 -27.55 -31.00
C ILE A 48 -11.37 -27.51 -29.49
N VAL A 49 -10.99 -26.35 -28.94
CA VAL A 49 -10.88 -26.17 -27.48
C VAL A 49 -12.23 -26.34 -26.81
N LYS A 50 -13.27 -25.69 -27.33
CA LYS A 50 -14.66 -25.79 -26.86
C LYS A 50 -15.12 -27.25 -26.80
N ASP A 51 -14.95 -28.00 -27.89
CA ASP A 51 -15.34 -29.41 -27.94
C ASP A 51 -14.58 -30.27 -26.93
N LEU A 52 -13.29 -30.01 -26.72
CA LEU A 52 -12.50 -30.70 -25.71
C LEU A 52 -12.97 -30.37 -24.30
N PHE A 53 -13.27 -29.11 -23.99
CA PHE A 53 -13.82 -28.72 -22.69
C PHE A 53 -15.19 -29.35 -22.43
N VAL A 54 -16.09 -29.37 -23.42
CA VAL A 54 -17.40 -30.03 -23.28
C VAL A 54 -17.23 -31.51 -22.92
N ASN A 55 -16.31 -32.22 -23.60
CA ASN A 55 -16.02 -33.62 -23.34
C ASN A 55 -15.40 -33.84 -21.95
N GLU A 56 -14.39 -33.04 -21.57
CA GLU A 56 -13.71 -33.19 -20.28
C GLU A 56 -14.60 -32.80 -19.09
N ILE A 57 -15.43 -31.76 -19.22
CA ILE A 57 -16.40 -31.38 -18.17
C ILE A 57 -17.50 -32.44 -18.05
N GLY A 58 -17.99 -32.99 -19.16
CA GLY A 58 -18.97 -34.08 -19.13
C GLY A 58 -18.47 -35.34 -18.41
N ASN A 59 -17.15 -35.57 -18.40
CA ASN A 59 -16.51 -36.69 -17.70
C ASN A 59 -16.16 -36.38 -16.23
N ASN A 60 -16.02 -35.11 -15.86
CA ASN A 60 -15.62 -34.68 -14.51
C ASN A 60 -16.84 -34.32 -13.64
N LYS A 61 -16.82 -34.73 -12.36
CA LYS A 61 -17.93 -34.45 -11.42
C LYS A 61 -17.86 -33.05 -10.77
N GLU A 62 -16.68 -32.43 -10.71
CA GLU A 62 -16.48 -31.16 -10.01
C GLU A 62 -15.92 -30.08 -10.94
N ILE A 63 -16.63 -28.95 -11.02
CA ILE A 63 -16.27 -27.82 -11.88
C ILE A 63 -15.24 -26.91 -11.21
N PHE A 64 -15.20 -26.87 -9.87
CA PHE A 64 -14.36 -25.92 -9.13
C PHE A 64 -12.87 -25.99 -9.49
N PRO A 65 -12.23 -27.18 -9.58
CA PRO A 65 -10.83 -27.29 -10.01
C PRO A 65 -10.55 -26.78 -11.43
N LEU A 66 -11.59 -26.73 -12.27
CA LEU A 66 -11.51 -26.31 -13.67
C LEU A 66 -11.70 -24.79 -13.84
N THR A 67 -12.04 -24.06 -12.77
CA THR A 67 -12.30 -22.61 -12.84
C THR A 67 -11.15 -21.82 -13.48
N PRO A 68 -9.87 -22.03 -13.11
CA PRO A 68 -8.74 -21.35 -13.75
C PRO A 68 -8.63 -21.62 -15.27
N LEU A 69 -8.98 -22.84 -15.71
CA LEU A 69 -8.98 -23.22 -17.12
C LEU A 69 -10.12 -22.56 -17.88
N LEU A 70 -11.33 -22.57 -17.31
CA LEU A 70 -12.52 -21.89 -17.86
C LEU A 70 -12.31 -20.38 -17.96
N TRP A 71 -11.57 -19.78 -17.04
CA TRP A 71 -11.13 -18.39 -17.15
C TRP A 71 -10.12 -18.16 -18.26
N SER A 72 -9.17 -19.10 -18.42
CA SER A 72 -8.09 -18.93 -19.39
C SER A 72 -8.56 -19.03 -20.83
N ILE A 73 -9.65 -19.75 -21.12
CA ILE A 73 -10.20 -19.83 -22.47
C ILE A 73 -10.90 -18.56 -22.94
N ILE A 74 -11.19 -17.60 -22.04
CA ILE A 74 -11.89 -16.37 -22.39
C ILE A 74 -10.98 -15.47 -23.25
N HIS A 75 -11.33 -15.32 -24.52
CA HIS A 75 -10.65 -14.45 -25.50
C HIS A 75 -11.60 -13.53 -26.31
N ASP A 76 -12.90 -13.78 -26.24
CA ASP A 76 -13.99 -13.04 -26.90
C ASP A 76 -15.32 -13.22 -26.14
N ILE A 77 -16.40 -12.66 -26.68
CA ILE A 77 -17.73 -12.72 -26.05
C ILE A 77 -18.29 -14.15 -26.03
N ASP A 78 -18.08 -14.93 -27.10
CA ASP A 78 -18.59 -16.30 -27.20
C ASP A 78 -17.91 -17.22 -26.17
N SER A 79 -16.59 -17.11 -26.03
CA SER A 79 -15.82 -17.85 -25.02
C SER A 79 -16.14 -17.41 -23.59
N LEU A 80 -16.44 -16.13 -23.36
CA LEU A 80 -16.97 -15.65 -22.08
C LEU A 80 -18.32 -16.29 -21.75
N HIS A 81 -19.27 -16.28 -22.67
CA HIS A 81 -20.58 -16.90 -22.45
C HIS A 81 -20.47 -18.40 -22.22
N PHE A 82 -19.57 -19.07 -22.94
CA PHE A 82 -19.26 -20.48 -22.70
C PHE A 82 -18.69 -20.70 -21.29
N ALA A 83 -17.71 -19.93 -20.86
CA ALA A 83 -17.13 -20.08 -19.52
C ALA A 83 -18.19 -19.86 -18.42
N VAL A 84 -19.00 -18.81 -18.55
CA VAL A 84 -20.05 -18.47 -17.58
C VAL A 84 -21.15 -19.53 -17.54
N SER A 85 -21.49 -20.18 -18.65
CA SER A 85 -22.53 -21.23 -18.64
C SER A 85 -22.17 -22.44 -17.78
N TYR A 86 -20.87 -22.75 -17.64
CA TYR A 86 -20.39 -23.79 -16.74
C TYR A 86 -20.14 -23.30 -15.32
N LEU A 87 -19.62 -22.08 -15.16
CA LEU A 87 -19.34 -21.53 -13.84
C LEU A 87 -20.59 -21.06 -13.09
N GLY A 88 -21.68 -20.75 -13.80
CA GLY A 88 -22.88 -20.09 -13.29
C GLY A 88 -22.67 -18.59 -13.03
N THR A 89 -21.53 -18.23 -12.43
CA THR A 89 -21.08 -16.85 -12.23
C THR A 89 -19.60 -16.74 -12.57
N LEU A 90 -19.17 -15.61 -13.14
CA LEU A 90 -17.78 -15.43 -13.56
C LEU A 90 -16.78 -15.59 -12.39
N PHE A 91 -17.16 -15.20 -11.16
CA PHE A 91 -16.30 -15.30 -10.00
C PHE A 91 -17.00 -16.06 -8.84
N PRO A 92 -16.38 -17.11 -8.26
CA PRO A 92 -17.03 -17.94 -7.25
C PRO A 92 -17.23 -17.20 -5.91
N SER A 93 -18.27 -17.59 -5.17
CA SER A 93 -18.76 -16.90 -3.96
C SER A 93 -17.95 -17.16 -2.67
N THR A 94 -16.98 -18.07 -2.67
CA THR A 94 -16.40 -18.61 -1.43
C THR A 94 -15.16 -17.87 -0.91
N SER A 95 -14.91 -17.98 0.39
CA SER A 95 -13.67 -17.60 1.11
C SER A 95 -12.41 -18.37 0.65
N ALA A 96 -12.53 -19.21 -0.39
CA ALA A 96 -11.46 -20.02 -0.96
C ALA A 96 -10.64 -19.31 -2.05
N CYS A 97 -10.88 -18.02 -2.32
CA CYS A 97 -10.02 -17.25 -3.22
C CYS A 97 -8.68 -16.96 -2.54
N SER A 98 -7.78 -17.95 -2.59
CA SER A 98 -6.36 -17.75 -2.29
C SER A 98 -5.79 -16.61 -3.16
N ASN A 99 -4.68 -16.01 -2.73
CA ASN A 99 -3.99 -14.98 -3.51
C ASN A 99 -3.70 -15.48 -4.95
N ASP A 100 -3.37 -16.77 -5.10
CA ASP A 100 -3.17 -17.41 -6.39
C ASP A 100 -4.42 -17.38 -7.29
N PHE A 101 -5.61 -17.59 -6.72
CA PHE A 101 -6.87 -17.54 -7.47
C PHE A 101 -7.18 -16.11 -7.95
N GLN A 102 -6.91 -15.12 -7.12
CA GLN A 102 -7.08 -13.70 -7.49
C GLN A 102 -6.12 -13.30 -8.60
N GLU A 103 -4.86 -13.72 -8.52
CA GLU A 103 -3.87 -13.48 -9.58
C GLU A 103 -4.31 -14.09 -10.92
N ILE A 104 -4.78 -15.34 -10.93
CA ILE A 104 -5.26 -15.98 -12.17
C ILE A 104 -6.47 -15.23 -12.74
N PHE A 105 -7.37 -14.75 -11.90
CA PHE A 105 -8.52 -13.98 -12.35
C PHE A 105 -8.12 -12.65 -13.00
N ILE A 106 -7.15 -11.95 -12.42
CA ILE A 106 -6.60 -10.71 -12.98
C ILE A 106 -5.95 -10.96 -14.35
N GLU A 107 -5.31 -12.11 -14.54
CA GLU A 107 -4.69 -12.48 -15.81
C GLU A 107 -5.69 -12.54 -16.97
N ILE A 108 -6.99 -12.78 -16.71
CA ILE A 108 -8.02 -12.70 -17.75
C ILE A 108 -8.07 -11.29 -18.34
N PHE A 109 -8.05 -10.26 -17.50
CA PHE A 109 -8.05 -8.87 -17.95
C PHE A 109 -6.73 -8.50 -18.66
N ASN A 110 -5.59 -8.96 -18.15
CA ASN A 110 -4.28 -8.71 -18.77
C ASN A 110 -4.18 -9.33 -20.17
N LYS A 111 -4.53 -10.61 -20.31
CA LYS A 111 -4.46 -11.34 -21.58
C LYS A 111 -5.36 -10.72 -22.65
N ASN A 112 -6.53 -10.25 -22.23
CA ASN A 112 -7.48 -9.64 -23.14
C ASN A 112 -7.23 -8.16 -23.38
N ARG A 113 -6.21 -7.53 -22.77
CA ARG A 113 -6.03 -6.06 -22.75
C ARG A 113 -6.01 -5.38 -24.13
N SER A 114 -5.51 -6.08 -25.15
CA SER A 114 -5.48 -5.61 -26.55
C SER A 114 -6.64 -6.13 -27.40
N GLY A 115 -7.58 -6.84 -26.80
CA GLY A 115 -8.74 -7.44 -27.47
C GLY A 115 -9.92 -6.49 -27.66
N SER A 116 -11.11 -7.07 -27.81
CA SER A 116 -12.35 -6.30 -27.98
C SER A 116 -12.69 -5.46 -26.75
N ILE A 117 -13.02 -4.19 -26.97
CA ILE A 117 -13.51 -3.28 -25.92
C ILE A 117 -14.79 -3.84 -25.29
N GLU A 118 -15.68 -4.42 -26.10
CA GLU A 118 -16.94 -5.03 -25.67
C GLU A 118 -16.70 -6.18 -24.70
N LEU A 119 -15.64 -6.97 -24.93
CA LEU A 119 -15.25 -8.05 -24.02
C LEU A 119 -14.85 -7.50 -22.65
N HIS A 120 -14.03 -6.45 -22.60
CA HIS A 120 -13.63 -5.85 -21.31
C HIS A 120 -14.79 -5.24 -20.55
N GLU A 121 -15.68 -4.52 -21.25
CA GLU A 121 -16.87 -3.94 -20.65
C GLU A 121 -17.77 -5.04 -20.08
N THR A 122 -17.97 -6.13 -20.81
CA THR A 122 -18.77 -7.27 -20.36
C THR A 122 -18.11 -8.03 -19.20
N LEU A 123 -16.80 -8.28 -19.28
CA LEU A 123 -16.02 -8.90 -18.20
C LEU A 123 -16.11 -8.09 -16.91
N LEU A 124 -15.93 -6.77 -16.99
CA LEU A 124 -16.02 -5.88 -15.84
C LEU A 124 -17.44 -5.87 -15.26
N SER A 125 -18.47 -5.77 -16.10
CA SER A 125 -19.87 -5.78 -15.66
C SER A 125 -20.22 -7.08 -14.91
N GLN A 126 -19.88 -8.23 -15.48
CA GLN A 126 -20.07 -9.54 -14.85
C GLN A 126 -19.29 -9.65 -13.53
N THR A 127 -18.06 -9.16 -13.50
CA THR A 127 -17.25 -9.12 -12.29
C THR A 127 -17.91 -8.27 -11.21
N LEU A 128 -18.32 -7.04 -11.53
CA LEU A 128 -18.98 -6.14 -10.58
C LEU A 128 -20.28 -6.74 -10.03
N ASN A 129 -21.09 -7.39 -10.87
CA ASN A 129 -22.30 -8.08 -10.41
C ASN A 129 -21.97 -9.20 -9.41
N CYS A 130 -20.92 -9.98 -9.65
CA CYS A 130 -20.45 -10.99 -8.68
C CYS A 130 -20.02 -10.34 -7.36
N PHE A 131 -19.31 -9.22 -7.43
CA PHE A 131 -18.87 -8.48 -6.24
C PHE A 131 -20.03 -7.90 -5.45
N PHE A 132 -21.04 -7.34 -6.12
CA PHE A 132 -22.24 -6.81 -5.46
C PHE A 132 -22.96 -7.90 -4.68
N VAL A 133 -23.26 -9.03 -5.32
CA VAL A 133 -23.90 -10.17 -4.65
C VAL A 133 -23.09 -10.63 -3.45
N ARG A 134 -21.76 -10.70 -3.60
CA ARG A 134 -20.86 -11.16 -2.54
C ARG A 134 -20.80 -10.21 -1.34
N LEU A 135 -20.76 -8.91 -1.58
CA LEU A 135 -20.76 -7.88 -0.53
C LEU A 135 -22.14 -7.81 0.17
N GLU A 136 -23.23 -7.97 -0.58
CA GLU A 136 -24.61 -7.95 -0.03
C GLU A 136 -24.93 -9.14 0.87
N LEU A 137 -24.40 -10.32 0.56
CA LEU A 137 -24.64 -11.52 1.35
C LEU A 137 -23.94 -11.49 2.73
N HIS A 138 -23.19 -10.42 3.08
CA HIS A 138 -22.48 -10.26 4.35
C HIS A 138 -21.56 -11.45 4.73
N MET A 139 -21.17 -12.29 3.76
CA MET A 139 -20.45 -13.54 4.00
C MET A 139 -18.95 -13.36 4.29
N GLY A 140 -18.49 -12.16 4.64
CA GLY A 140 -17.07 -11.84 4.75
C GLY A 140 -16.70 -11.07 6.01
N SER A 141 -15.54 -11.43 6.59
CA SER A 141 -14.82 -10.61 7.58
C SER A 141 -14.38 -9.27 6.96
N GLU A 142 -14.00 -8.28 7.76
CA GLU A 142 -13.40 -7.02 7.26
C GLU A 142 -12.21 -7.29 6.29
N LYS A 143 -11.46 -8.36 6.54
CA LYS A 143 -10.36 -8.79 5.68
C LYS A 143 -10.83 -9.22 4.28
N ASP A 144 -12.00 -9.83 4.17
CA ASP A 144 -12.56 -10.26 2.88
C ASP A 144 -13.03 -9.06 2.06
N VAL A 145 -13.60 -8.04 2.71
CA VAL A 145 -14.00 -6.78 2.08
C VAL A 145 -12.76 -6.03 1.56
N GLU A 146 -11.70 -5.96 2.37
CA GLU A 146 -10.44 -5.34 1.97
C GLU A 146 -9.78 -6.07 0.79
N ALA A 147 -9.76 -7.40 0.81
CA ALA A 147 -9.22 -8.21 -0.28
C ALA A 147 -9.99 -8.00 -1.59
N GLN A 148 -11.32 -7.92 -1.53
CA GLN A 148 -12.16 -7.61 -2.70
C GLN A 148 -11.86 -6.21 -3.24
N SER A 149 -11.77 -5.21 -2.36
CA SER A 149 -11.47 -3.85 -2.79
C SER A 149 -10.12 -3.76 -3.50
N LYS A 150 -9.11 -4.47 -2.99
CA LYS A 150 -7.77 -4.57 -3.63
C LYS A 150 -7.82 -5.24 -5.00
N LEU A 151 -8.59 -6.32 -5.14
CA LEU A 151 -8.78 -7.01 -6.41
C LEU A 151 -9.44 -6.09 -7.46
N LEU A 152 -10.50 -5.37 -7.09
CA LEU A 152 -11.11 -4.38 -8.00
C LEU A 152 -10.14 -3.26 -8.38
N GLN A 153 -9.33 -2.77 -7.44
CA GLN A 153 -8.32 -1.76 -7.73
C GLN A 153 -7.29 -2.25 -8.76
N GLN A 154 -6.87 -3.52 -8.67
CA GLN A 154 -5.95 -4.14 -9.62
C GLN A 154 -6.59 -4.25 -11.02
N ILE A 155 -7.86 -4.65 -11.10
CA ILE A 155 -8.61 -4.67 -12.36
C ILE A 155 -8.70 -3.26 -12.95
N GLY A 156 -8.99 -2.26 -12.12
CA GLY A 156 -9.09 -0.86 -12.53
C GLY A 156 -7.76 -0.25 -13.04
N LEU A 157 -6.60 -0.82 -12.67
CA LEU A 157 -5.29 -0.45 -13.24
C LEU A 157 -5.08 -0.97 -14.66
N ILE A 158 -5.74 -2.08 -15.03
CA ILE A 158 -5.53 -2.78 -16.30
C ILE A 158 -6.43 -2.22 -17.39
N ILE A 159 -7.70 -1.96 -17.04
CA ILE A 159 -8.72 -1.49 -17.97
C ILE A 159 -8.49 -0.06 -18.44
N ASN A 160 -9.01 0.27 -19.62
CA ASN A 160 -8.97 1.62 -20.17
C ASN A 160 -9.94 2.55 -19.41
N ASN A 161 -9.79 3.87 -19.61
CA ASN A 161 -10.58 4.87 -18.90
C ASN A 161 -12.08 4.81 -19.23
N ARG A 162 -12.47 4.43 -20.46
CA ARG A 162 -13.88 4.32 -20.86
C ARG A 162 -14.56 3.19 -20.09
N THR A 163 -14.00 1.99 -20.16
CA THR A 163 -14.49 0.83 -19.40
C THR A 163 -14.50 1.11 -17.89
N HIS A 164 -13.52 1.86 -17.38
CA HIS A 164 -13.52 2.29 -15.97
C HIS A 164 -14.70 3.22 -15.63
N LEU A 165 -15.10 4.11 -16.54
CA LEU A 165 -16.26 4.98 -16.37
C LEU A 165 -17.55 4.17 -16.28
N ASP A 166 -17.71 3.18 -17.15
CA ASP A 166 -18.90 2.31 -17.17
C ASP A 166 -19.03 1.54 -15.85
N GLY A 167 -17.91 1.01 -15.34
CA GLY A 167 -17.86 0.38 -14.03
C GLY A 167 -18.22 1.33 -12.88
N LEU A 168 -17.71 2.57 -12.92
CA LEU A 168 -18.06 3.59 -11.92
C LEU A 168 -19.55 3.95 -11.96
N CYS A 169 -20.13 4.09 -13.16
CA CYS A 169 -21.56 4.34 -13.34
C CYS A 169 -22.41 3.20 -12.76
N LEU A 170 -21.99 1.95 -12.95
CA LEU A 170 -22.66 0.77 -12.39
C LEU A 170 -22.56 0.74 -10.86
N ILE A 171 -21.37 0.99 -10.31
CA ILE A 171 -21.13 1.09 -8.87
C ILE A 171 -21.99 2.18 -8.25
N ARG A 172 -22.05 3.37 -8.86
CA ARG A 172 -22.86 4.48 -8.36
C ARG A 172 -24.33 4.09 -8.28
N LYS A 173 -24.90 3.55 -9.37
CA LYS A 173 -26.27 3.06 -9.38
C LYS A 173 -26.53 2.03 -8.28
N LYS A 174 -25.55 1.15 -7.98
CA LYS A 174 -25.70 0.17 -6.91
C LYS A 174 -25.66 0.82 -5.52
N LEU A 175 -24.76 1.78 -5.31
CA LEU A 175 -24.61 2.50 -4.04
C LEU A 175 -25.81 3.39 -3.70
N GLU A 176 -26.59 3.84 -4.70
CA GLU A 176 -27.88 4.52 -4.48
C GLU A 176 -28.86 3.66 -3.66
N TYR A 177 -28.84 2.33 -3.84
CA TYR A 177 -29.71 1.40 -3.10
C TYR A 177 -29.01 0.74 -1.92
N CYS A 178 -27.69 0.53 -2.01
CA CYS A 178 -26.92 -0.21 -1.01
C CYS A 178 -25.61 0.54 -0.64
N PRO A 179 -25.67 1.66 0.09
CA PRO A 179 -24.47 2.42 0.46
C PRO A 179 -23.46 1.63 1.30
N SER A 180 -23.92 0.62 2.05
CA SER A 180 -23.08 -0.26 2.89
C SER A 180 -22.03 -1.05 2.11
N LEU A 181 -22.13 -1.12 0.77
CA LEU A 181 -21.13 -1.78 -0.09
C LEU A 181 -19.90 -0.91 -0.35
N LEU A 182 -19.92 0.39 0.01
CA LEU A 182 -18.83 1.34 -0.23
C LEU A 182 -17.45 0.83 0.24
N PRO A 183 -17.30 0.21 1.44
CA PRO A 183 -16.02 -0.35 1.89
C PRO A 183 -15.38 -1.37 0.93
N GLY A 184 -16.20 -2.11 0.17
CA GLY A 184 -15.70 -3.08 -0.82
C GLY A 184 -15.35 -2.44 -2.17
N LEU A 185 -15.83 -1.22 -2.43
CA LEU A 185 -15.79 -0.60 -3.77
C LEU A 185 -14.90 0.66 -3.83
N TYR A 186 -14.57 1.27 -2.69
CA TYR A 186 -13.93 2.58 -2.63
C TYR A 186 -12.58 2.65 -3.36
N LEU A 187 -11.74 1.60 -3.33
CA LEU A 187 -10.44 1.63 -4.00
C LEU A 187 -10.54 1.76 -5.53
N TYR A 188 -11.60 1.18 -6.11
CA TYR A 188 -11.92 1.35 -7.53
C TYR A 188 -12.46 2.77 -7.80
N ILE A 189 -13.33 3.26 -6.91
CA ILE A 189 -13.91 4.61 -7.02
C ILE A 189 -12.81 5.68 -7.01
N ILE A 190 -11.95 5.69 -5.98
CA ILE A 190 -10.90 6.72 -5.83
C ILE A 190 -9.89 6.70 -6.97
N GLN A 191 -9.80 5.59 -7.72
CA GLN A 191 -8.93 5.46 -8.88
C GLN A 191 -9.45 6.20 -10.13
N SER A 192 -10.75 6.46 -10.20
CA SER A 192 -11.40 7.13 -11.33
C SER A 192 -10.76 8.50 -11.64
N PRO A 193 -10.52 8.84 -12.93
CA PRO A 193 -10.10 10.18 -13.33
C PRO A 193 -11.27 11.17 -13.50
N TYR A 194 -12.53 10.73 -13.38
CA TYR A 194 -13.72 11.51 -13.70
C TYR A 194 -14.29 12.24 -12.48
N ASN A 195 -13.80 13.46 -12.22
CA ASN A 195 -14.21 14.24 -11.04
C ASN A 195 -15.71 14.49 -10.98
N ASP A 196 -16.37 14.79 -12.10
CA ASP A 196 -17.81 15.06 -12.12
C ASP A 196 -18.63 13.87 -11.63
N GLU A 197 -18.21 12.66 -11.99
CA GLU A 197 -18.87 11.43 -11.53
C GLU A 197 -18.60 11.16 -10.05
N LEU A 198 -17.40 11.46 -9.57
CA LEU A 198 -17.06 11.37 -8.16
C LEU A 198 -17.80 12.41 -7.31
N LEU A 199 -18.00 13.63 -7.81
CA LEU A 199 -18.81 14.67 -7.16
C LEU A 199 -20.28 14.27 -7.08
N LYS A 200 -20.84 13.70 -8.15
CA LYS A 200 -22.20 13.13 -8.15
C LYS A 200 -22.31 12.03 -7.10
N LEU A 201 -21.33 11.14 -7.02
CA LEU A 201 -21.28 10.08 -6.01
C LEU A 201 -21.23 10.66 -4.58
N LEU A 202 -20.39 11.65 -4.32
CA LEU A 202 -20.31 12.30 -3.01
C LEU A 202 -21.67 12.89 -2.60
N THR A 203 -22.33 13.60 -3.52
CA THR A 203 -23.67 14.19 -3.29
C THR A 203 -24.71 13.13 -2.92
N GLN A 204 -24.64 11.94 -3.53
CA GLN A 204 -25.54 10.83 -3.21
C GLN A 204 -25.25 10.20 -1.84
N LEU A 205 -23.99 10.26 -1.40
CA LEU A 205 -23.58 9.72 -0.11
C LEU A 205 -23.88 10.68 1.05
N ASP A 206 -24.31 11.92 0.81
CA ASP A 206 -24.55 12.93 1.86
C ASP A 206 -25.55 12.47 2.94
N SER A 207 -26.51 11.61 2.60
CA SER A 207 -27.52 11.09 3.53
C SER A 207 -27.09 9.85 4.35
N VAL A 208 -25.85 9.38 4.19
CA VAL A 208 -25.44 8.05 4.66
C VAL A 208 -24.69 8.09 6.00
N ASP A 209 -25.02 7.09 6.84
CA ASP A 209 -24.47 6.70 8.16
C ASP A 209 -23.01 7.13 8.44
N GLY A 210 -22.76 7.56 9.69
CA GLY A 210 -21.46 8.02 10.18
C GLY A 210 -20.34 7.00 9.99
N ASN A 211 -20.67 5.72 9.95
CA ASN A 211 -19.72 4.62 9.72
C ASN A 211 -18.99 4.69 8.36
N LEU A 212 -19.50 5.45 7.38
CA LEU A 212 -18.89 5.59 6.06
C LEU A 212 -18.07 6.87 5.88
N ILE A 213 -17.95 7.71 6.91
CA ILE A 213 -17.25 9.01 6.80
C ILE A 213 -15.81 8.84 6.34
N TRP A 214 -15.08 7.84 6.85
CA TRP A 214 -13.71 7.57 6.40
C TRP A 214 -13.60 7.39 4.88
N TYR A 215 -14.45 6.55 4.28
CA TYR A 215 -14.44 6.33 2.83
C TYR A 215 -14.85 7.58 2.05
N LYS A 216 -15.79 8.38 2.58
CA LYS A 216 -16.13 9.69 2.01
C LYS A 216 -14.89 10.60 1.98
N THR A 217 -14.12 10.68 3.07
CA THR A 217 -12.89 11.52 3.11
C THR A 217 -11.85 11.08 2.08
N LEU A 218 -11.73 9.78 1.82
CA LEU A 218 -10.83 9.25 0.79
C LEU A 218 -11.29 9.66 -0.62
N ILE A 219 -12.60 9.62 -0.89
CA ILE A 219 -13.16 10.08 -2.16
C ILE A 219 -12.97 11.59 -2.30
N MET A 220 -13.23 12.38 -1.26
CA MET A 220 -13.01 13.84 -1.26
C MET A 220 -11.57 14.20 -1.61
N ALA A 221 -10.60 13.52 -1.01
CA ALA A 221 -9.18 13.70 -1.30
C ALA A 221 -8.83 13.32 -2.76
N ALA A 222 -9.41 12.25 -3.28
CA ALA A 222 -9.22 11.85 -4.67
C ALA A 222 -9.77 12.89 -5.66
N VAL A 223 -10.97 13.42 -5.40
CA VAL A 223 -11.59 14.49 -6.21
C VAL A 223 -10.72 15.75 -6.18
N LEU A 224 -10.28 16.17 -5.00
CA LEU A 224 -9.43 17.35 -4.85
C LEU A 224 -8.10 17.20 -5.62
N ASN A 225 -7.41 16.07 -5.45
CA ASN A 225 -6.15 15.79 -6.12
C ASN A 225 -6.27 15.83 -7.67
N LYS A 226 -7.38 15.32 -8.20
CA LYS A 226 -7.60 15.16 -9.63
C LYS A 226 -8.29 16.37 -10.27
N SER A 227 -8.77 17.34 -9.48
CA SER A 227 -9.47 18.52 -9.97
C SER A 227 -8.57 19.45 -10.78
N SER A 228 -9.08 19.96 -11.89
CA SER A 228 -8.49 21.09 -12.61
C SER A 228 -8.74 22.41 -11.87
N ASN A 229 -9.92 22.57 -11.28
CA ASN A 229 -10.30 23.72 -10.45
C ASN A 229 -10.28 23.33 -8.96
N TYR A 230 -9.06 23.08 -8.46
CA TYR A 230 -8.86 22.57 -7.10
C TYR A 230 -9.31 23.57 -6.02
N ILE A 231 -9.28 24.89 -6.27
CA ILE A 231 -9.69 25.90 -5.29
C ILE A 231 -11.19 25.83 -5.02
N GLU A 232 -12.02 25.80 -6.06
CA GLU A 232 -13.47 25.65 -5.90
C GLU A 232 -13.82 24.28 -5.31
N THR A 233 -13.10 23.24 -5.75
CA THR A 233 -13.25 21.88 -5.21
C THR A 233 -12.93 21.85 -3.72
N LEU A 234 -11.84 22.49 -3.28
CA LEU A 234 -11.44 22.56 -1.88
C LEU A 234 -12.53 23.24 -1.04
N LYS A 235 -13.05 24.39 -1.49
CA LYS A 235 -14.15 25.07 -0.81
C LYS A 235 -15.39 24.19 -0.69
N HIS A 236 -15.69 23.41 -1.73
CA HIS A 236 -16.80 22.46 -1.70
C HIS A 236 -16.56 21.33 -0.68
N MET A 237 -15.35 20.75 -0.65
CA MET A 237 -14.97 19.73 0.34
C MET A 237 -15.01 20.26 1.77
N GLU A 238 -14.50 21.47 2.00
CA GLU A 238 -14.56 22.16 3.29
C GLU A 238 -16.01 22.37 3.75
N LYS A 239 -16.90 22.75 2.82
CA LYS A 239 -18.34 22.88 3.11
C LYS A 239 -18.96 21.54 3.54
N ILE A 240 -18.63 20.44 2.87
CA ILE A 240 -19.10 19.10 3.26
C ILE A 240 -18.57 18.75 4.66
N ALA A 241 -17.30 19.03 4.92
CA ALA A 241 -16.63 18.68 6.18
C ALA A 241 -17.05 19.55 7.39
N GLN A 242 -17.81 20.63 7.20
CA GLN A 242 -18.31 21.49 8.30
C GLN A 242 -19.20 20.73 9.28
N ASN A 243 -19.87 19.68 8.82
CA ASN A 243 -20.76 18.87 9.65
C ASN A 243 -20.05 17.69 10.32
N PHE A 244 -18.75 17.51 10.11
CA PHE A 244 -18.01 16.39 10.70
C PHE A 244 -17.66 16.67 12.15
N GLU A 245 -17.74 15.64 12.97
CA GLU A 245 -17.20 15.67 14.32
C GLU A 245 -15.68 15.89 14.28
N PHE A 246 -15.11 16.28 15.42
CA PHE A 246 -13.70 16.68 15.50
C PHE A 246 -12.72 15.64 14.91
N LEU A 247 -12.86 14.36 15.28
CA LEU A 247 -11.99 13.29 14.79
C LEU A 247 -12.10 13.09 13.28
N ASP A 248 -13.31 13.12 12.75
CA ASP A 248 -13.56 12.95 11.32
C ASP A 248 -13.12 14.17 10.52
N SER A 249 -13.28 15.37 11.08
CA SER A 249 -12.73 16.61 10.54
C SER A 249 -11.20 16.54 10.48
N PHE A 250 -10.54 16.05 11.53
CA PHE A 250 -9.08 15.86 11.56
C PHE A 250 -8.61 14.85 10.49
N LYS A 251 -9.27 13.70 10.38
CA LYS A 251 -9.00 12.70 9.33
C LYS A 251 -9.21 13.28 7.93
N CYS A 252 -10.30 14.02 7.73
CA CYS A 252 -10.58 14.70 6.47
C CYS A 252 -9.46 15.68 6.13
N LYS A 253 -9.10 16.59 7.04
CA LYS A 253 -7.99 17.54 6.85
C LYS A 253 -6.68 16.83 6.50
N ALA A 254 -6.36 15.73 7.17
CA ALA A 254 -5.17 14.93 6.87
C ALA A 254 -5.20 14.37 5.44
N ARG A 255 -6.33 13.82 4.98
CA ARG A 255 -6.46 13.31 3.61
C ARG A 255 -6.42 14.41 2.56
N LEU A 256 -7.06 15.55 2.81
CA LEU A 256 -6.99 16.72 1.92
C LEU A 256 -5.56 17.28 1.86
N CYS A 257 -4.85 17.33 3.00
CA CYS A 257 -3.44 17.70 3.07
C CYS A 257 -2.59 16.83 2.15
N ALA A 258 -2.68 15.50 2.26
CA ALA A 258 -1.95 14.58 1.39
C ALA A 258 -2.26 14.81 -0.11
N ALA A 259 -3.55 14.99 -0.46
CA ALA A 259 -3.97 15.25 -1.83
C ALA A 259 -3.38 16.53 -2.43
N LEU A 260 -3.39 17.62 -1.66
CA LEU A 260 -2.83 18.93 -2.01
C LEU A 260 -1.31 18.87 -2.12
N LEU A 261 -0.67 18.22 -1.15
CA LEU A 261 0.77 18.03 -1.11
C LEU A 261 1.27 17.28 -2.35
N LEU A 262 0.62 16.19 -2.77
CA LEU A 262 1.00 15.44 -3.98
C LEU A 262 1.05 16.30 -5.25
N THR A 263 0.22 17.34 -5.34
CA THR A 263 0.10 18.24 -6.50
C THR A 263 0.74 19.61 -6.31
N ASP A 264 1.57 19.77 -5.28
CA ASP A 264 2.31 21.01 -4.98
C ASP A 264 1.41 22.23 -4.78
N ARG A 265 0.32 22.04 -4.03
CA ARG A 265 -0.57 23.13 -3.65
C ARG A 265 -0.14 23.73 -2.31
N PRO A 266 -0.04 25.08 -2.20
CA PRO A 266 0.44 25.73 -0.98
C PRO A 266 -0.43 25.44 0.24
N GLU A 267 -1.74 25.25 0.04
CA GLU A 267 -2.69 24.89 1.09
C GLU A 267 -2.33 23.56 1.75
N GLY A 268 -1.61 22.66 1.05
CA GLY A 268 -1.11 21.42 1.64
C GLY A 268 -0.20 21.67 2.85
N SER A 269 0.72 22.62 2.75
CA SER A 269 1.56 23.04 3.89
C SER A 269 0.75 23.69 5.00
N THR A 270 -0.22 24.54 4.65
CA THR A 270 -1.10 25.19 5.63
C THR A 270 -1.87 24.17 6.44
N TYR A 271 -2.44 23.17 5.78
CA TYR A 271 -3.12 22.05 6.44
C TYR A 271 -2.17 21.24 7.31
N PHE A 272 -0.93 20.99 6.87
CA PHE A 272 0.05 20.27 7.68
C PHE A 272 0.38 21.02 8.98
N ILE A 273 0.57 22.34 8.92
CA ILE A 273 0.79 23.19 10.11
C ILE A 273 -0.41 23.11 11.04
N ALA A 274 -1.63 23.22 10.51
CA ALA A 274 -2.85 23.11 11.31
C ALA A 274 -2.99 21.74 11.99
N LEU A 275 -2.62 20.65 11.30
CA LEU A 275 -2.64 19.30 11.88
C LEU A 275 -1.59 19.12 12.99
N LEU A 276 -0.39 19.69 12.84
CA LEU A 276 0.62 19.71 13.91
C LEU A 276 0.14 20.51 15.12
N HIS A 277 -0.54 21.63 14.87
CA HIS A 277 -1.17 22.44 15.91
C HIS A 277 -2.24 21.65 16.67
N ASP A 278 -3.20 21.07 15.96
CA ASP A 278 -4.27 20.27 16.56
C ASP A 278 -3.67 19.08 17.35
N LEU A 279 -2.69 18.35 16.78
CA LEU A 279 -2.05 17.23 17.48
C LEU A 279 -1.43 17.64 18.83
N VAL A 280 -0.73 18.77 18.86
CA VAL A 280 -0.08 19.27 20.07
C VAL A 280 -1.08 19.91 21.05
N GLN A 281 -2.11 20.58 20.55
CA GLN A 281 -3.16 21.17 21.36
C GLN A 281 -3.91 20.11 22.15
N TYR A 282 -4.21 18.97 21.52
CA TYR A 282 -4.99 17.87 22.09
C TYR A 282 -4.13 16.74 22.67
N PHE A 283 -2.88 17.02 23.07
CA PHE A 283 -1.93 16.00 23.53
C PHE A 283 -2.38 15.21 24.78
N ASP A 284 -3.18 15.83 25.65
CA ASP A 284 -3.76 15.20 26.85
C ASP A 284 -5.16 14.61 26.61
N SER A 285 -5.64 14.62 25.36
CA SER A 285 -6.97 14.09 25.04
C SER A 285 -6.99 12.56 24.93
N GLU A 286 -8.14 11.95 25.19
CA GLU A 286 -8.38 10.51 24.94
C GLU A 286 -8.18 10.12 23.46
N ASN A 287 -8.28 11.11 22.56
CA ASN A 287 -8.20 10.94 21.11
C ASN A 287 -6.76 10.95 20.58
N ILE A 288 -5.76 11.16 21.43
CA ILE A 288 -4.39 11.45 20.99
C ILE A 288 -3.77 10.33 20.15
N THR A 289 -4.08 9.07 20.44
CA THR A 289 -3.61 7.93 19.65
C THR A 289 -4.14 7.99 18.22
N VAL A 290 -5.44 8.27 18.06
CA VAL A 290 -6.09 8.37 16.73
C VAL A 290 -5.53 9.55 15.94
N LEU A 291 -5.33 10.71 16.58
CA LEU A 291 -4.76 11.89 15.93
C LEU A 291 -3.34 11.62 15.44
N LYS A 292 -2.52 10.98 16.28
CA LYS A 292 -1.14 10.61 15.96
C LYS A 292 -1.07 9.63 14.80
N GLU A 293 -1.84 8.55 14.86
CA GLU A 293 -1.90 7.54 13.79
C GLU A 293 -2.39 8.12 12.46
N THR A 294 -3.37 9.02 12.52
CA THR A 294 -3.90 9.71 11.33
C THR A 294 -2.83 10.59 10.67
N LEU A 295 -2.00 11.28 11.44
CA LEU A 295 -0.92 12.10 10.89
C LEU A 295 0.24 11.25 10.33
N ILE A 296 0.51 10.10 10.93
CA ILE A 296 1.44 9.10 10.38
C ILE A 296 0.90 8.53 9.06
N ASP A 297 -0.39 8.17 8.99
CA ASP A 297 -1.04 7.69 7.76
C ASP A 297 -0.98 8.73 6.63
N MET A 298 -1.18 10.01 6.95
CA MET A 298 -1.08 11.11 5.98
C MET A 298 0.29 11.17 5.29
N LEU A 299 1.36 10.89 6.04
CA LEU A 299 2.74 10.86 5.54
C LEU A 299 3.12 9.51 4.89
N THR A 300 2.22 8.54 4.87
CA THR A 300 2.47 7.18 4.40
C THR A 300 1.81 6.94 3.04
N PHE A 301 2.60 6.84 1.98
CA PHE A 301 2.14 6.76 0.59
C PHE A 301 2.37 5.39 -0.08
N ASN A 302 2.32 4.30 0.70
CA ASN A 302 2.49 2.93 0.19
C ASN A 302 1.27 2.03 0.45
N THR A 303 0.20 2.55 1.05
CA THR A 303 -1.05 1.82 1.27
C THR A 303 -1.89 1.79 0.00
N CYS A 304 -2.90 0.91 -0.08
CA CYS A 304 -3.75 0.83 -1.26
C CYS A 304 -4.52 2.13 -1.58
N TYR A 305 -4.86 2.94 -0.58
CA TYR A 305 -5.61 4.20 -0.79
C TYR A 305 -4.74 5.47 -0.79
N SER A 306 -3.45 5.35 -0.46
CA SER A 306 -2.50 6.46 -0.45
C SER A 306 -1.41 6.36 -1.52
N ASP A 307 -1.15 5.17 -2.06
CA ASP A 307 -0.20 4.97 -3.15
C ASP A 307 -0.66 5.69 -4.43
N PRO A 308 0.11 6.69 -4.92
CA PRO A 308 -0.29 7.47 -6.08
C PRO A 308 -0.43 6.66 -7.38
N ILE A 309 0.32 5.57 -7.53
CA ILE A 309 0.25 4.70 -8.71
C ILE A 309 -1.07 3.92 -8.66
N LYS A 310 -1.35 3.26 -7.52
CA LYS A 310 -2.57 2.44 -7.36
C LYS A 310 -3.85 3.28 -7.47
N CYS A 311 -3.84 4.50 -6.93
CA CYS A 311 -4.99 5.41 -6.96
C CYS A 311 -5.05 6.30 -8.20
N LYS A 312 -4.07 6.21 -9.11
CA LYS A 312 -3.91 7.13 -10.25
C LYS A 312 -3.98 8.60 -9.81
N TYR A 313 -3.37 8.94 -8.66
CA TYR A 313 -3.29 10.32 -8.20
C TYR A 313 -2.36 11.12 -9.10
N ARG A 314 -2.70 12.40 -9.31
CA ARG A 314 -1.78 13.36 -9.90
C ARG A 314 -0.67 13.64 -8.93
N THR A 315 0.56 13.59 -9.43
CA THR A 315 1.77 13.90 -8.68
C THR A 315 2.69 14.77 -9.50
N THR A 316 3.54 15.53 -8.83
CA THR A 316 4.68 16.17 -9.48
C THR A 316 5.81 15.16 -9.72
N PHE A 317 6.72 15.48 -10.64
CA PHE A 317 8.01 14.80 -10.71
C PHE A 317 8.72 14.90 -9.34
N LEU A 318 9.35 13.80 -8.90
CA LEU A 318 10.04 13.73 -7.59
C LEU A 318 9.19 14.19 -6.40
N TRP A 319 7.88 13.89 -6.41
CA TRP A 319 6.96 14.33 -5.36
C TRP A 319 7.43 13.91 -3.96
N GLN A 320 7.99 12.71 -3.80
CA GLN A 320 8.57 12.21 -2.54
C GLN A 320 9.64 13.13 -1.96
N GLN A 321 10.63 13.51 -2.78
CA GLN A 321 11.70 14.42 -2.40
C GLN A 321 11.17 15.82 -2.10
N ARG A 322 10.24 16.31 -2.93
CA ARG A 322 9.61 17.62 -2.72
C ARG A 322 8.87 17.67 -1.39
N LEU A 323 8.04 16.65 -1.08
CA LEU A 323 7.34 16.57 0.19
C LEU A 323 8.31 16.56 1.37
N PHE A 324 9.38 15.76 1.29
CA PHE A 324 10.41 15.76 2.32
C PHE A 324 11.02 17.15 2.53
N CYS A 325 11.48 17.80 1.45
CA CYS A 325 12.08 19.14 1.51
C CYS A 325 11.10 20.23 1.97
N GLN A 326 9.81 20.08 1.70
CA GLN A 326 8.76 21.03 2.07
C GLN A 326 8.32 20.87 3.53
N LEU A 327 8.17 19.63 4.00
CA LEU A 327 7.61 19.33 5.32
C LEU A 327 8.65 19.35 6.43
N VAL A 328 9.90 18.96 6.16
CA VAL A 328 10.96 18.95 7.18
C VAL A 328 11.18 20.32 7.81
N PRO A 329 11.36 21.43 7.04
CA PRO A 329 11.54 22.75 7.64
C PRO A 329 10.36 23.17 8.51
N ILE A 330 9.13 22.89 8.07
CA ILE A 330 7.90 23.18 8.82
C ILE A 330 7.89 22.42 10.14
N TYR A 331 8.15 21.11 10.08
CA TYR A 331 8.18 20.24 11.25
C TYR A 331 9.27 20.65 12.25
N VAL A 332 10.46 20.99 11.76
CA VAL A 332 11.59 21.44 12.58
C VAL A 332 11.32 22.78 13.24
N GLN A 333 10.83 23.75 12.47
CA GLN A 333 10.44 25.05 13.00
C GLN A 333 9.37 24.88 14.09
N TYR A 334 8.30 24.15 13.79
CA TYR A 334 7.21 23.92 14.73
C TYR A 334 7.69 23.25 16.03
N PHE A 335 8.55 22.23 15.93
CA PHE A 335 9.14 21.58 17.10
C PHE A 335 9.98 22.53 17.97
N ASN A 336 10.75 23.41 17.34
CA ASN A 336 11.61 24.37 18.04
C ASN A 336 10.81 25.50 18.71
N ASP A 337 9.71 25.92 18.08
CA ASP A 337 8.82 26.97 18.60
C ASP A 337 8.05 26.52 19.85
N LEU A 338 7.86 25.22 20.05
CA LEU A 338 7.32 24.69 21.31
C LEU A 338 8.27 24.99 22.46
N SER A 339 7.79 25.60 23.55
CA SER A 339 8.61 25.89 24.73
C SER A 339 9.29 24.62 25.28
N LYS A 340 10.51 24.75 25.82
CA LYS A 340 11.23 23.61 26.43
C LYS A 340 10.46 23.01 27.62
N GLU A 341 9.68 23.83 28.32
CA GLU A 341 8.78 23.41 29.41
C GLU A 341 7.66 22.49 28.92
N SER A 342 7.33 22.55 27.62
CA SER A 342 6.37 21.66 26.97
C SER A 342 7.00 20.34 26.53
N ARG A 343 7.88 19.73 27.36
CA ARG A 343 8.58 18.49 27.03
C ARG A 343 7.60 17.37 26.64
N ASN A 344 6.49 17.23 27.38
CA ASN A 344 5.46 16.23 27.08
C ASN A 344 4.79 16.46 25.73
N LYS A 345 4.56 17.72 25.35
CA LYS A 345 4.01 18.07 24.03
C LYS A 345 4.97 17.73 22.89
N ARG A 346 6.28 17.88 23.09
CA ARG A 346 7.28 17.51 22.07
C ARG A 346 7.33 16.01 21.81
N ILE A 347 7.09 15.18 22.84
CA ILE A 347 7.13 13.72 22.71
C ILE A 347 6.14 13.21 21.67
N ILE A 348 4.96 13.85 21.55
CA ILE A 348 3.93 13.41 20.60
C ILE A 348 4.34 13.54 19.14
N LEU A 349 5.36 14.35 18.86
CA LEU A 349 5.85 14.60 17.51
C LEU A 349 6.88 13.55 17.06
N TYR A 350 7.60 12.91 17.98
CA TYR A 350 8.67 11.94 17.62
C TYR A 350 8.21 10.82 16.67
N PRO A 351 6.99 10.27 16.79
CA PRO A 351 6.48 9.26 15.88
C PRO A 351 6.43 9.68 14.40
N LEU A 352 6.45 10.98 14.11
CA LEU A 352 6.50 11.50 12.73
C LEU A 352 7.88 11.40 12.09
N LEU A 353 8.95 11.19 12.87
CA LEU A 353 10.32 11.07 12.34
C LEU A 353 10.43 9.94 11.32
N SER A 354 9.90 8.75 11.66
CA SER A 354 9.99 7.57 10.79
C SER A 354 9.33 7.78 9.41
N PRO A 355 8.06 8.20 9.31
CA PRO A 355 7.45 8.45 8.01
C PRO A 355 8.11 9.62 7.26
N LEU A 356 8.56 10.69 7.95
CA LEU A 356 9.31 11.78 7.30
C LEU A 356 10.60 11.28 6.66
N PHE A 357 11.41 10.51 7.38
CA PHE A 357 12.62 9.90 6.81
C PHE A 357 12.29 8.94 5.66
N ALA A 358 11.15 8.24 5.73
CA ALA A 358 10.73 7.30 4.68
C ALA A 358 10.35 7.99 3.36
N LEU A 359 9.84 9.23 3.39
CA LEU A 359 9.47 9.98 2.18
C LEU A 359 10.62 10.07 1.18
N ALA A 360 11.84 10.26 1.68
CA ALA A 360 13.03 10.46 0.87
C ALA A 360 13.90 9.19 0.71
N ALA A 361 13.51 8.06 1.31
CA ALA A 361 14.38 6.88 1.42
C ALA A 361 14.65 6.17 0.09
N SER A 362 13.72 6.28 -0.87
CA SER A 362 13.84 5.75 -2.24
C SER A 362 14.49 6.71 -3.22
N SER A 363 14.88 7.92 -2.78
CA SER A 363 15.46 8.92 -3.65
C SER A 363 16.86 8.53 -4.11
N THR A 364 17.12 8.67 -5.40
CA THR A 364 18.49 8.64 -5.95
C THR A 364 19.24 9.95 -5.73
N VAL A 365 18.52 11.04 -5.46
CA VAL A 365 19.08 12.36 -5.18
C VAL A 365 19.59 12.39 -3.74
N VAL A 366 20.86 12.76 -3.57
CA VAL A 366 21.52 12.98 -2.29
C VAL A 366 20.87 14.19 -1.60
N MET A 367 20.22 13.98 -0.45
CA MET A 367 19.51 15.03 0.30
C MET A 367 20.06 15.17 1.72
N ASN A 368 21.34 14.91 1.90
CA ASN A 368 21.95 14.75 3.22
C ASN A 368 21.68 15.94 4.15
N ASP A 369 21.77 17.17 3.64
CA ASP A 369 21.53 18.38 4.43
C ASP A 369 20.11 18.41 5.01
N LYS A 370 19.11 17.98 4.24
CA LYS A 370 17.71 17.88 4.69
C LYS A 370 17.48 16.78 5.71
N TYR A 371 18.20 15.66 5.60
CA TYR A 371 18.19 14.63 6.65
C TYR A 371 18.80 15.16 7.96
N VAL A 372 19.89 15.94 7.86
CA VAL A 372 20.59 16.52 9.02
C VAL A 372 19.74 17.57 9.74
N GLU A 373 18.84 18.28 9.04
CA GLU A 373 17.88 19.20 9.69
C GLU A 373 17.00 18.50 10.76
N LEU A 374 16.76 17.19 10.63
CA LEU A 374 16.00 16.41 11.62
C LEU A 374 16.84 15.93 12.82
N LEU A 375 18.17 16.08 12.77
CA LEU A 375 19.10 15.63 13.80
C LEU A 375 18.76 16.16 15.21
N PRO A 376 18.42 17.45 15.42
CA PRO A 376 18.12 17.96 16.75
C PRO A 376 16.91 17.27 17.40
N ILE A 377 15.90 16.96 16.58
CA ILE A 377 14.67 16.29 17.04
C ILE A 377 14.96 14.83 17.36
N LEU A 378 15.72 14.16 16.50
CA LEU A 378 16.15 12.78 16.76
C LEU A 378 16.97 12.67 18.03
N CYS A 379 17.88 13.63 18.28
CA CYS A 379 18.66 13.68 19.52
C CYS A 379 17.75 13.90 20.74
N ALA A 380 16.80 14.85 20.66
CA ALA A 380 15.84 15.08 21.73
C ALA A 380 14.99 13.83 22.02
N ALA A 381 14.62 13.08 20.98
CA ALA A 381 13.90 11.82 21.10
C ALA A 381 14.74 10.75 21.79
N LEU A 382 16.01 10.58 21.39
CA LEU A 382 16.96 9.67 22.04
C LEU A 382 17.23 10.04 23.51
N ASP A 383 17.21 11.33 23.85
CA ASP A 383 17.40 11.81 25.23
C ASP A 383 16.16 11.66 26.12
N THR A 384 15.03 11.25 25.55
CA THR A 384 13.77 11.07 26.28
C THR A 384 13.70 9.67 26.88
N SER A 385 13.64 9.60 28.21
CA SER A 385 13.44 8.36 28.97
C SER A 385 11.95 8.03 29.10
N GLY A 386 11.61 6.74 29.19
CA GLY A 386 10.23 6.28 29.45
C GLY A 386 9.31 6.34 28.23
N LEU A 387 9.88 6.32 27.02
CA LEU A 387 9.11 6.14 25.81
C LEU A 387 8.56 4.71 25.73
N ASP A 388 7.41 4.54 25.09
CA ASP A 388 6.88 3.22 24.80
C ASP A 388 7.73 2.50 23.72
N LEU A 389 7.65 1.17 23.69
CA LEU A 389 8.43 0.32 22.77
C LEU A 389 8.19 0.64 21.28
N CYS A 390 7.00 1.13 20.91
CA CYS A 390 6.68 1.47 19.52
C CYS A 390 7.42 2.75 19.12
N SER A 391 7.36 3.77 19.99
CA SER A 391 8.08 5.04 19.83
C SER A 391 9.60 4.82 19.77
N GLU A 392 10.17 3.97 20.63
CA GLU A 392 11.58 3.59 20.57
C GLU A 392 11.96 2.95 19.22
N GLY A 393 11.14 2.02 18.74
CA GLY A 393 11.32 1.40 17.43
C GLY A 393 11.35 2.41 16.29
N GLN A 394 10.40 3.36 16.29
CA GLN A 394 10.33 4.42 15.27
C GLN A 394 11.55 5.35 15.31
N ILE A 395 12.03 5.71 16.50
CA ILE A 395 13.22 6.56 16.67
C ILE A 395 14.46 5.86 16.13
N ILE A 396 14.67 4.58 16.43
CA ILE A 396 15.84 3.84 15.94
C ILE A 396 15.74 3.60 14.43
N THR A 397 14.56 3.31 13.89
CA THR A 397 14.37 3.24 12.44
C THR A 397 14.68 4.59 11.76
N GLY A 398 14.27 5.71 12.38
CA GLY A 398 14.64 7.04 11.91
C GLY A 398 16.15 7.29 11.99
N LEU A 399 16.82 6.85 13.05
CA LEU A 399 18.27 6.90 13.20
C LEU A 399 18.99 6.09 12.12
N ALA A 400 18.51 4.88 11.81
CA ALA A 400 19.07 4.06 10.73
C ALA A 400 18.93 4.78 9.37
N ALA A 401 17.78 5.41 9.11
CA ALA A 401 17.56 6.19 7.91
C ALA A 401 18.48 7.42 7.83
N LEU A 402 18.66 8.16 8.93
CA LEU A 402 19.61 9.26 9.02
C LEU A 402 21.04 8.78 8.73
N LEU A 403 21.48 7.73 9.43
CA LEU A 403 22.80 7.13 9.25
C LEU A 403 23.02 6.57 7.86
N LYS A 404 21.98 6.17 7.12
CA LYS A 404 22.11 5.71 5.73
C LYS A 404 22.35 6.87 4.76
N ASN A 405 21.82 8.05 5.07
CA ASN A 405 21.83 9.18 4.14
C ASN A 405 22.88 10.24 4.50
N ALA A 406 23.08 10.60 5.77
CA ALA A 406 24.03 11.64 6.19
C ALA A 406 25.48 11.15 6.31
N THR A 407 26.47 11.94 5.89
CA THR A 407 27.89 11.57 6.01
C THR A 407 28.40 11.66 7.45
N ALA A 408 29.51 10.98 7.76
CA ALA A 408 30.16 11.09 9.07
C ALA A 408 30.59 12.53 9.39
N GLU A 409 31.07 13.27 8.38
CA GLU A 409 31.47 14.68 8.50
C GLU A 409 30.28 15.57 8.89
N GLN A 410 29.12 15.36 8.29
CA GLN A 410 27.91 16.15 8.59
C GLN A 410 27.35 15.87 9.98
N LEU A 411 27.48 14.64 10.46
CA LEU A 411 26.98 14.25 11.79
C LEU A 411 27.97 14.65 12.90
N GLY A 412 29.27 14.66 12.60
CA GLY A 412 30.33 14.94 13.56
C GLY A 412 30.56 13.80 14.55
N ASN A 413 31.74 13.79 15.18
CA ASN A 413 32.12 12.74 16.13
C ASN A 413 31.30 12.82 17.44
N ASP A 414 30.89 14.02 17.85
CA ASP A 414 30.10 14.23 19.06
C ASP A 414 28.72 13.55 18.99
N PHE A 415 28.22 13.27 17.78
CA PHE A 415 27.01 12.49 17.58
C PHE A 415 27.14 11.07 18.13
N LEU A 416 28.33 10.46 18.03
CA LEU A 416 28.58 9.11 18.53
C LEU A 416 28.46 9.03 20.06
N LEU A 417 28.87 10.09 20.78
CA LEU A 417 28.73 10.19 22.23
C LEU A 417 27.28 10.12 22.68
N LYS A 418 26.34 10.59 21.84
CA LYS A 418 24.90 10.52 22.12
C LYS A 418 24.29 9.19 21.70
N VAL A 419 24.66 8.70 20.53
CA VAL A 419 23.99 7.55 19.90
C VAL A 419 24.47 6.21 20.45
N LEU A 420 25.78 6.01 20.61
CA LEU A 420 26.31 4.69 20.96
C LEU A 420 25.85 4.20 22.33
N PRO A 421 25.82 5.03 23.40
CA PRO A 421 25.25 4.60 24.67
C PRO A 421 23.77 4.21 24.58
N ARG A 422 23.00 4.88 23.71
CA ARG A 422 21.58 4.57 23.49
C ARG A 422 21.40 3.27 22.72
N LEU A 423 22.18 3.05 21.66
CA LEU A 423 22.19 1.76 20.95
C LEU A 423 22.58 0.62 21.89
N GLN A 424 23.58 0.82 22.74
CA GLN A 424 23.96 -0.14 23.76
C GLN A 424 22.78 -0.46 24.70
N HIS A 425 22.11 0.58 25.19
CA HIS A 425 20.94 0.43 26.06
C HIS A 425 19.82 -0.39 25.40
N TYR A 426 19.48 -0.08 24.14
CA TYR A 426 18.46 -0.81 23.39
C TYR A 426 18.82 -2.29 23.19
N LEU A 427 20.09 -2.57 22.91
CA LEU A 427 20.61 -3.93 22.73
C LEU A 427 20.62 -4.75 24.02
N GLU A 428 20.77 -4.11 25.18
CA GLU A 428 20.86 -4.80 26.47
C GLU A 428 19.50 -5.02 27.14
N ASN A 429 18.54 -4.12 26.89
CA ASN A 429 17.30 -4.02 27.64
C ASN A 429 16.02 -4.22 26.81
N SER A 430 16.08 -4.12 25.47
CA SER A 430 14.89 -4.39 24.65
C SER A 430 14.60 -5.88 24.55
N SER A 431 13.33 -6.26 24.62
CA SER A 431 12.87 -7.60 24.25
C SER A 431 12.42 -7.68 22.78
N ASN A 432 12.32 -6.54 22.09
CA ASN A 432 11.76 -6.46 20.75
C ASN A 432 12.83 -6.75 19.68
N MET A 433 12.57 -7.78 18.85
CA MET A 433 13.44 -8.16 17.75
C MET A 433 13.67 -7.03 16.74
N MET A 434 12.64 -6.26 16.41
CA MET A 434 12.75 -5.19 15.41
C MET A 434 13.65 -4.06 15.90
N VAL A 435 13.55 -3.74 17.19
CA VAL A 435 14.44 -2.78 17.87
C VAL A 435 15.89 -3.26 17.80
N HIS A 436 16.15 -4.54 18.10
CA HIS A 436 17.49 -5.11 17.97
C HIS A 436 18.02 -5.06 16.52
N LEU A 437 17.21 -5.42 15.53
CA LEU A 437 17.65 -5.40 14.13
C LEU A 437 17.98 -3.98 13.66
N ALA A 438 17.14 -3.00 14.00
CA ALA A 438 17.38 -1.61 13.66
C ALA A 438 18.61 -1.05 14.39
N ALA A 439 18.82 -1.41 15.66
CA ALA A 439 20.01 -0.99 16.42
C ALA A 439 21.29 -1.62 15.87
N LEU A 440 21.26 -2.90 15.47
CA LEU A 440 22.39 -3.57 14.82
C LEU A 440 22.68 -2.99 13.43
N GLU A 441 21.65 -2.60 12.68
CA GLU A 441 21.82 -1.86 11.42
C GLU A 441 22.50 -0.51 11.65
N CYS A 442 22.09 0.24 12.69
CA CYS A 442 22.76 1.49 13.07
C CYS A 442 24.23 1.26 13.40
N LEU A 443 24.56 0.23 14.21
CA LEU A 443 25.95 -0.09 14.54
C LEU A 443 26.76 -0.49 13.31
N LYS A 444 26.18 -1.26 12.40
CA LYS A 444 26.82 -1.60 11.12
C LYS A 444 27.16 -0.35 10.33
N LEU A 445 26.20 0.57 10.18
CA LEU A 445 26.39 1.82 9.45
C LEU A 445 27.45 2.71 10.11
N ILE A 446 27.49 2.74 11.45
CA ILE A 446 28.51 3.48 12.20
C ILE A 446 29.90 2.86 11.97
N ALA A 447 30.04 1.55 12.12
CA ALA A 447 31.32 0.86 11.91
C ALA A 447 31.88 1.04 10.48
N GLN A 448 31.01 1.22 9.49
CA GLN A 448 31.42 1.46 8.10
C GLN A 448 31.81 2.90 7.79
N ARG A 449 31.41 3.88 8.63
CA ARG A 449 31.50 5.31 8.31
C ARG A 449 32.52 6.07 9.16
N TRP A 450 32.79 5.60 10.37
CA TRP A 450 33.79 6.20 11.25
C TRP A 450 35.03 5.32 11.31
N SER A 451 36.20 5.96 11.50
CA SER A 451 37.46 5.22 11.65
C SER A 451 37.49 4.43 12.96
N SER A 452 38.28 3.35 12.96
CA SER A 452 38.49 2.52 14.15
C SER A 452 39.05 3.31 15.34
N GLU A 453 39.90 4.31 15.09
CA GLU A 453 40.47 5.21 16.11
C GLU A 453 39.39 5.97 16.87
N ILE A 454 38.37 6.48 16.16
CA ILE A 454 37.25 7.23 16.75
C ILE A 454 36.31 6.28 17.51
N LEU A 455 36.15 5.05 17.03
CA LEU A 455 35.25 4.06 17.62
C LEU A 455 35.86 3.30 18.81
N LEU A 456 37.18 3.30 18.95
CA LEU A 456 37.92 2.58 20.00
C LEU A 456 37.39 2.80 21.42
N PRO A 457 37.02 4.04 21.85
CA PRO A 457 36.51 4.26 23.21
C PRO A 457 35.20 3.53 23.51
N PHE A 458 34.40 3.20 22.48
CA PHE A 458 33.09 2.57 22.62
C PHE A 458 33.12 1.06 22.38
N TYR A 459 34.25 0.53 21.88
CA TYR A 459 34.37 -0.86 21.46
C TYR A 459 34.03 -1.85 22.58
N GLY A 460 34.64 -1.69 23.76
CA GLY A 460 34.46 -2.61 24.89
C GLY A 460 33.01 -2.75 25.35
N PRO A 461 32.28 -1.65 25.61
CA PRO A 461 30.84 -1.68 25.90
C PRO A 461 30.02 -2.35 24.80
N ILE A 462 30.18 -1.92 23.54
CA ILE A 462 29.37 -2.44 22.42
C ILE A 462 29.60 -3.93 22.19
N VAL A 463 30.85 -4.40 22.22
CA VAL A 463 31.18 -5.83 22.02
C VAL A 463 30.56 -6.69 23.11
N ARG A 464 30.55 -6.24 24.37
CA ARG A 464 29.87 -6.97 25.46
C ARG A 464 28.38 -7.13 25.20
N SER A 465 27.70 -6.07 24.74
CA SER A 465 26.28 -6.14 24.38
C SER A 465 26.05 -7.07 23.18
N LEU A 466 26.91 -7.00 22.15
CA LEU A 466 26.86 -7.90 21.00
C LEU A 466 27.06 -9.38 21.40
N THR A 467 28.00 -9.68 22.30
CA THR A 467 28.19 -11.04 22.84
C THR A 467 26.94 -11.54 23.54
N LYS A 468 26.29 -10.72 24.37
CA LYS A 468 25.03 -11.07 25.04
C LYS A 468 23.94 -11.42 24.02
N ILE A 469 23.79 -10.59 22.98
CA ILE A 469 22.76 -10.79 21.94
C ILE A 469 23.08 -11.95 21.00
N SER A 470 24.35 -12.32 20.83
CA SER A 470 24.76 -13.47 20.01
C SER A 470 24.13 -14.79 20.47
N GLY A 471 23.74 -14.87 21.74
CA GLY A 471 22.97 -15.98 22.32
C GLY A 471 21.48 -16.00 21.95
N SER A 472 21.00 -15.04 21.15
CA SER A 472 19.59 -14.98 20.74
C SER A 472 19.15 -16.25 20.01
N GLN A 473 17.95 -16.74 20.33
CA GLN A 473 17.35 -17.89 19.65
C GLN A 473 17.03 -17.62 18.17
N LYS A 474 16.86 -16.35 17.78
CA LYS A 474 16.50 -15.96 16.41
C LYS A 474 17.73 -15.87 15.51
N ARG A 475 17.78 -16.72 14.48
CA ARG A 475 18.91 -16.80 13.52
C ARG A 475 19.24 -15.46 12.86
N ILE A 476 18.24 -14.67 12.49
CA ILE A 476 18.43 -13.36 11.85
C ILE A 476 19.22 -12.39 12.73
N ILE A 477 18.98 -12.40 14.05
CA ILE A 477 19.71 -11.57 15.00
C ILE A 477 21.17 -12.03 15.09
N ARG A 478 21.42 -13.34 15.20
CA ARG A 478 22.78 -13.88 15.26
C ARG A 478 23.62 -13.51 14.03
N ILE A 479 23.01 -13.55 12.84
CA ILE A 479 23.67 -13.14 11.58
C ILE A 479 23.98 -11.63 11.61
N ALA A 480 23.02 -10.79 12.02
CA ALA A 480 23.22 -9.35 12.12
C ALA A 480 24.34 -8.99 13.11
N VAL A 481 24.40 -9.65 14.27
CA VAL A 481 25.48 -9.47 15.26
C VAL A 481 26.83 -9.85 14.69
N ALA A 482 26.94 -11.00 14.01
CA ALA A 482 28.18 -11.44 13.38
C ALA A 482 28.68 -10.43 12.34
N ASN A 483 27.78 -9.88 11.53
CA ASN A 483 28.11 -8.85 10.53
C ASN A 483 28.67 -7.58 11.17
N VAL A 484 28.08 -7.11 12.27
CA VAL A 484 28.59 -5.93 13.01
C VAL A 484 29.95 -6.26 13.61
N ARG A 485 30.10 -7.40 14.29
CA ARG A 485 31.36 -7.80 14.94
C ARG A 485 32.52 -7.91 13.95
N ASN A 486 32.28 -8.45 12.77
CA ASN A 486 33.31 -8.57 11.72
C ASN A 486 33.77 -7.23 11.16
N LEU A 487 32.96 -6.18 11.28
CA LEU A 487 33.33 -4.80 10.89
C LEU A 487 34.03 -4.03 12.02
N CYS A 488 33.87 -4.49 13.26
CA CYS A 488 34.52 -3.90 14.43
C CYS A 488 35.91 -4.50 14.71
N ASN A 489 36.25 -5.63 14.08
CA ASN A 489 37.59 -6.22 14.08
C ASN A 489 38.42 -5.61 12.96
#